data_AF-A0A7S2EQN0-F1
#
_entry.id   AF-A0A7S2EQN0-F1
#
_cell.length_a   1.000
_cell.length_b   1.000
_cell.length_c   1.000
_cell.angle_alpha   90.00
_cell.angle_beta   90.00
_cell.angle_gamma   90.00
#
_symmetry.space_group_name_H-M   'P 1'
#
loop_
_entity.id
_entity.type
_entity.pdbx_description
1 polymer ?
#
loop_
_entity_poly.entity_id
_entity_poly.type
_entity_poly.pdbx_seq_one_letter_code
_entity_poly.pdbx_strand_id
1 'polypeptide(L)'
;LGDYALKIYNREGNDDNSAKQDLQMGCLVEGERYYVQVEYRLEKNGVSFECDPTTDDAATRCLEFDIKSFDSQGDEHETVAYTSSPFNTNGWSYIVGAFRATEKMMNANEKVSAFFDNMDPSVDIIINDASITPLSLDCNSLILNSDFE
;
A
#
# COMPACT_ATOMS: atom_id res chain seq x y z
N LEU A 1 1.71 -23.65 -5.61
CA LEU A 1 1.98 -22.56 -4.65
C LEU A 1 0.63 -22.24 -4.05
N GLY A 2 0.50 -22.30 -2.72
CA GLY A 2 -0.79 -22.48 -2.05
C GLY A 2 -1.71 -21.26 -2.10
N ASP A 3 -3.01 -21.53 -2.07
CA ASP A 3 -4.14 -20.57 -2.05
C ASP A 3 -4.28 -19.84 -0.69
N TYR A 4 -3.19 -19.26 -0.19
CA TYR A 4 -3.20 -18.56 1.11
C TYR A 4 -3.17 -17.05 0.89
N ALA A 5 -3.95 -16.34 1.70
CA ALA A 5 -3.97 -14.89 1.78
C ALA A 5 -3.89 -14.44 3.25
N LEU A 6 -3.36 -13.25 3.49
CA LEU A 6 -3.31 -12.63 4.82
C LEU A 6 -4.63 -11.89 5.08
N LYS A 7 -5.42 -12.34 6.04
CA LYS A 7 -6.61 -11.64 6.50
C LYS A 7 -6.30 -10.80 7.75
N ILE A 8 -6.64 -9.51 7.69
CA ILE A 8 -6.53 -8.52 8.75
C ILE A 8 -7.97 -8.18 9.17
N TYR A 9 -8.32 -8.50 10.42
CA TYR A 9 -9.69 -8.43 10.93
C TYR A 9 -9.69 -7.97 12.39
N ASN A 10 -10.86 -7.61 12.93
CA ASN A 10 -11.01 -7.05 14.27
C ASN A 10 -10.06 -5.87 14.54
N ARG A 11 -9.97 -4.95 13.57
CA ARG A 11 -9.16 -3.73 13.72
C ARG A 11 -9.86 -2.82 14.73
N GLU A 12 -9.16 -2.45 15.79
CA GLU A 12 -9.64 -1.50 16.81
C GLU A 12 -8.83 -0.21 16.68
N GLY A 13 -9.46 0.97 16.83
CA GLY A 13 -8.75 2.24 16.92
C GLY A 13 -8.61 3.01 15.60
N ASN A 14 -7.56 3.84 15.53
CA ASN A 14 -7.23 4.69 14.38
C ASN A 14 -6.54 3.87 13.26
N ASP A 15 -6.36 4.51 12.11
CA ASP A 15 -6.06 3.85 10.84
C ASP A 15 -4.70 3.07 10.84
N ASP A 16 -3.81 3.37 11.79
CA ASP A 16 -2.53 2.68 12.06
C ASP A 16 -2.63 1.18 12.44
N ASN A 17 -3.84 0.66 12.73
CA ASN A 17 -4.04 -0.72 13.20
C ASN A 17 -4.22 -1.73 12.06
N SER A 18 -3.28 -1.71 11.11
CA SER A 18 -3.27 -2.62 9.96
C SER A 18 -2.02 -3.50 9.94
N ALA A 19 -1.89 -4.35 8.92
CA ALA A 19 -0.66 -5.12 8.72
C ALA A 19 0.50 -4.18 8.40
N LYS A 20 1.63 -4.41 9.08
CA LYS A 20 2.84 -3.61 8.98
C LYS A 20 4.05 -4.53 8.81
N GLN A 21 4.95 -4.15 7.92
CA GLN A 21 6.22 -4.83 7.69
C GLN A 21 7.35 -3.82 7.76
N ASP A 22 8.30 -4.05 8.67
CA ASP A 22 9.54 -3.28 8.70
C ASP A 22 10.39 -3.66 7.48
N LEU A 23 10.82 -2.65 6.72
CA LEU A 23 11.66 -2.82 5.55
C LEU A 23 13.12 -2.87 5.98
N GLN A 24 13.87 -3.83 5.45
CA GLN A 24 15.30 -3.87 5.69
C GLN A 24 15.97 -2.74 4.90
N MET A 25 16.75 -1.89 5.58
CA MET A 25 17.40 -0.74 4.94
C MET A 25 18.31 -1.13 3.76
N GLY A 26 18.83 -2.36 3.73
CA GLY A 26 19.62 -2.87 2.60
C GLY A 26 18.80 -3.22 1.34
N CYS A 27 17.47 -3.19 1.39
CA CYS A 27 16.58 -3.46 0.25
C CYS A 27 16.26 -2.19 -0.56
N LEU A 28 16.58 -1.01 -0.02
CA LEU A 28 16.32 0.28 -0.64
C LEU A 28 17.64 1.01 -0.86
N VAL A 29 17.73 1.75 -1.95
CA VAL A 29 18.89 2.55 -2.33
C VAL A 29 18.42 3.97 -2.56
N GLU A 30 19.06 4.93 -1.89
CA GLU A 30 18.72 6.34 -2.01
C GLU A 30 18.63 6.78 -3.48
N GLY A 31 17.53 7.40 -3.85
CA GLY A 31 17.30 7.94 -5.16
C GLY A 31 16.79 6.95 -6.20
N GLU A 32 16.83 5.63 -5.93
CA GLU A 32 16.18 4.63 -6.78
C GLU A 32 14.66 4.67 -6.65
N ARG A 33 13.96 4.19 -7.68
CA ARG A 33 12.51 4.11 -7.72
C ARG A 33 12.06 2.67 -7.52
N TYR A 34 10.95 2.49 -6.84
CA TYR A 34 10.37 1.18 -6.54
C TYR A 34 8.91 1.17 -6.98
N TYR A 35 8.48 0.07 -7.58
CA TYR A 35 7.10 -0.22 -7.91
C TYR A 35 6.48 -1.06 -6.79
N VAL A 36 5.30 -0.65 -6.35
CA VAL A 36 4.47 -1.35 -5.38
C VAL A 36 3.31 -1.99 -6.12
N GLN A 37 3.06 -3.26 -5.85
CA GLN A 37 1.87 -3.97 -6.32
C GLN A 37 1.36 -4.88 -5.22
N VAL A 38 0.06 -4.82 -4.96
CA VAL A 38 -0.62 -5.68 -3.98
C VAL A 38 -1.97 -6.12 -4.53
N GLU A 39 -2.29 -7.41 -4.41
CA GLU A 39 -3.65 -7.91 -4.60
C GLU A 39 -4.42 -7.81 -3.29
N TYR A 40 -5.64 -7.29 -3.34
CA TYR A 40 -6.48 -7.25 -2.14
C TYR A 40 -7.98 -7.46 -2.39
N ARG A 41 -8.67 -7.82 -1.32
CA ARG A 41 -10.13 -7.88 -1.20
C ARG A 41 -10.56 -7.23 0.10
N LEU A 42 -11.79 -6.73 0.11
CA LEU A 42 -12.40 -6.14 1.29
C LEU A 42 -13.66 -6.92 1.66
N GLU A 43 -13.87 -7.14 2.94
CA GLU A 43 -15.06 -7.79 3.48
C GLU A 43 -15.63 -6.98 4.65
N LYS A 44 -16.95 -6.85 4.74
CA LYS A 44 -17.64 -6.26 5.89
C LYS A 44 -18.74 -7.22 6.34
N ASN A 45 -18.65 -7.70 7.58
CA ASN A 45 -19.57 -8.71 8.13
C ASN A 45 -19.69 -9.98 7.26
N GLY A 46 -18.58 -10.43 6.67
CA GLY A 46 -18.51 -11.62 5.82
C GLY A 46 -19.10 -11.46 4.42
N VAL A 47 -19.38 -10.23 3.99
CA VAL A 47 -19.83 -9.90 2.62
C VAL A 47 -18.78 -9.03 1.95
N SER A 48 -18.53 -9.23 0.66
CA SER A 48 -17.64 -8.36 -0.14
C SER A 48 -18.01 -6.89 0.02
N PHE A 49 -17.01 -6.06 0.25
CA PHE A 49 -17.16 -4.62 0.42
C PHE A 49 -16.57 -3.88 -0.79
N GLU A 50 -17.31 -2.90 -1.29
CA GLU A 50 -16.88 -2.03 -2.38
C GLU A 50 -16.38 -0.71 -1.80
N CYS A 51 -15.23 -0.25 -2.29
CA CYS A 51 -14.71 1.08 -2.00
C CYS A 51 -14.63 1.90 -3.29
N ASP A 52 -14.60 3.21 -3.14
CA ASP A 52 -14.46 4.18 -4.21
C ASP A 52 -13.09 4.86 -4.09
N PRO A 53 -12.17 4.66 -5.05
CA PRO A 53 -10.83 5.25 -5.00
C PRO A 53 -10.83 6.76 -5.33
N THR A 54 -11.98 7.35 -5.64
CA THR A 54 -12.14 8.78 -6.00
C THR A 54 -12.68 9.64 -4.86
N THR A 55 -12.91 9.05 -3.68
CA THR A 55 -13.49 9.73 -2.52
C THR A 55 -12.65 9.54 -1.26
N ASP A 56 -12.63 10.57 -0.42
CA ASP A 56 -12.03 10.55 0.92
C ASP A 56 -13.06 10.25 2.03
N ASP A 57 -14.30 9.93 1.66
CA ASP A 57 -15.34 9.58 2.64
C ASP A 57 -14.93 8.31 3.40
N ALA A 58 -14.75 8.43 4.72
CA ALA A 58 -14.36 7.33 5.59
C ALA A 58 -15.23 6.06 5.43
N ALA A 59 -16.50 6.21 5.04
CA ALA A 59 -17.42 5.09 4.86
C ALA A 59 -17.18 4.29 3.57
N THR A 60 -16.52 4.88 2.56
CA THR A 60 -16.35 4.28 1.22
C THR A 60 -14.93 4.40 0.66
N ARG A 61 -14.01 5.07 1.34
CA ARG A 61 -12.62 5.24 0.90
C ARG A 61 -11.91 3.90 0.74
N CYS A 62 -10.99 3.85 -0.21
CA CYS A 62 -10.22 2.66 -0.51
C CYS A 62 -8.95 2.53 0.33
N LEU A 63 -8.42 1.31 0.36
CA LEU A 63 -7.17 0.99 1.05
C LEU A 63 -5.99 1.64 0.30
N GLU A 64 -5.07 2.19 1.08
CA GLU A 64 -3.82 2.78 0.61
C GLU A 64 -2.62 1.96 1.11
N PHE A 65 -1.47 2.16 0.47
CA PHE A 65 -0.21 1.56 0.90
C PHE A 65 0.83 2.64 1.12
N ASP A 66 1.35 2.65 2.34
CA ASP A 66 2.09 3.76 2.89
C ASP A 66 3.45 3.32 3.39
N ILE A 67 4.41 4.24 3.30
CA ILE A 67 5.73 4.11 3.89
C ILE A 67 5.86 5.12 5.02
N LYS A 68 6.30 4.65 6.18
CA LYS A 68 6.61 5.49 7.33
C LYS A 68 8.04 5.30 7.79
N SER A 69 8.81 6.37 7.84
CA SER A 69 10.15 6.41 8.41
C SER A 69 10.09 6.98 9.83
N PHE A 70 10.72 6.28 10.76
CA PHE A 70 10.80 6.65 12.16
C PHE A 70 12.18 7.20 12.46
N ASP A 71 12.23 8.44 12.94
CA ASP A 71 13.46 9.08 13.35
C ASP A 71 13.32 9.83 14.69
N SER A 72 14.46 10.12 15.32
CA SER A 72 14.50 10.82 16.62
C SER A 72 13.98 12.27 16.61
N GLN A 73 13.80 12.88 15.44
CA GLN A 73 13.29 14.23 15.22
C GLN A 73 11.79 14.23 14.85
N GLY A 74 11.25 13.10 14.41
CA GLY A 74 9.84 12.86 14.11
C GLY A 74 9.62 11.74 13.09
N ASP A 75 8.36 11.37 12.91
CA ASP A 75 7.99 10.42 11.86
C ASP A 75 7.68 11.14 10.56
N GLU A 76 7.99 10.51 9.42
CA GLU A 76 7.47 10.91 8.11
C GLU A 76 6.63 9.80 7.53
N HIS A 77 5.53 10.20 6.91
CA HIS A 77 4.50 9.32 6.37
C HIS A 77 4.22 9.76 4.94
N GLU A 78 4.33 8.82 4.01
CA GLU A 78 4.04 9.04 2.60
C GLU A 78 3.14 7.90 2.09
N THR A 79 2.02 8.25 1.47
CA THR A 79 1.22 7.32 0.66
C THR A 79 1.90 7.13 -0.68
N VAL A 80 2.25 5.89 -1.00
CA VAL A 80 3.08 5.56 -2.18
C VAL A 80 2.35 4.77 -3.24
N ALA A 81 1.20 4.20 -2.90
CA ALA A 81 0.36 3.47 -3.84
C ALA A 81 -1.11 3.53 -3.44
N TYR A 82 -1.96 3.56 -4.47
CA TYR A 82 -3.40 3.72 -4.34
C TYR A 82 -4.11 2.54 -5.00
N THR A 83 -5.37 2.36 -4.61
CA THR A 83 -6.25 1.41 -5.29
C THR A 83 -6.40 1.77 -6.77
N SER A 84 -6.18 0.81 -7.66
CA SER A 84 -6.40 0.95 -9.10
C SER A 84 -7.89 0.98 -9.44
N SER A 85 -8.30 1.84 -10.37
CA SER A 85 -9.65 1.83 -10.94
C SER A 85 -9.72 0.94 -12.19
N PRO A 86 -10.82 0.20 -12.46
CA PRO A 86 -11.99 0.05 -11.59
C PRO A 86 -11.75 -0.96 -10.46
N PHE A 87 -12.40 -0.74 -9.32
CA PHE A 87 -12.41 -1.70 -8.21
C PHE A 87 -13.21 -2.96 -8.59
N ASN A 88 -12.68 -4.14 -8.28
CA ASN A 88 -13.29 -5.42 -8.58
C ASN A 88 -13.95 -6.06 -7.35
N THR A 89 -15.24 -5.80 -7.16
CA THR A 89 -16.02 -6.31 -6.01
C THR A 89 -16.16 -7.84 -5.96
N ASN A 90 -16.03 -8.52 -7.09
CA ASN A 90 -16.22 -9.97 -7.21
C ASN A 90 -14.90 -10.75 -7.27
N GLY A 91 -13.77 -10.07 -7.13
CA GLY A 91 -12.45 -10.66 -7.32
C GLY A 91 -11.37 -9.91 -6.56
N TRP A 92 -10.14 -10.07 -6.99
CA TRP A 92 -9.03 -9.27 -6.47
C TRP A 92 -9.01 -7.90 -7.15
N SER A 93 -8.85 -6.87 -6.34
CA SER A 93 -8.48 -5.51 -6.75
C SER A 93 -6.98 -5.33 -6.54
N TYR A 94 -6.42 -4.26 -7.09
CA TYR A 94 -4.99 -3.98 -6.98
C TYR A 94 -4.75 -2.65 -6.28
N ILE A 95 -3.73 -2.60 -5.43
CA ILE A 95 -3.05 -1.36 -5.04
C ILE A 95 -1.77 -1.29 -5.85
N VAL A 96 -1.58 -0.20 -6.57
CA VAL A 96 -0.41 0.02 -7.42
C VAL A 96 0.13 1.43 -7.24
N GLY A 97 1.44 1.55 -7.33
CA GLY A 97 2.09 2.85 -7.25
C GLY A 97 3.59 2.74 -7.38
N ALA A 98 4.25 3.88 -7.28
CA ALA A 98 5.70 3.91 -7.29
C ALA A 98 6.20 5.04 -6.40
N PHE A 99 7.28 4.78 -5.68
CA PHE A 99 7.96 5.79 -4.87
C PHE A 99 9.43 5.85 -5.19
N ARG A 100 10.07 6.91 -4.72
CA ARG A 100 11.52 7.06 -4.75
C ARG A 100 12.04 6.96 -3.33
N ALA A 101 13.01 6.09 -3.07
CA ALA A 101 13.63 6.03 -1.75
C ALA A 101 14.34 7.35 -1.46
N THR A 102 13.93 8.04 -0.39
CA THR A 102 14.46 9.35 -0.03
C THR A 102 15.67 9.22 0.91
N GLU A 103 16.49 10.28 0.96
CA GLU A 103 17.60 10.37 1.93
C GLU A 103 17.09 10.16 3.37
N LYS A 104 15.92 10.71 3.69
CA LYS A 104 15.33 10.59 5.03
C LYS A 104 14.91 9.16 5.36
N MET A 105 14.33 8.41 4.41
CA MET A 105 14.07 6.99 4.60
C MET A 105 15.37 6.21 4.87
N MET A 106 16.46 6.53 4.17
CA MET A 106 17.75 5.81 4.32
C MET A 106 18.51 6.21 5.59
N ASN A 107 18.27 7.42 6.10
CA ASN A 107 18.86 7.95 7.32
C ASN A 107 17.95 7.81 8.54
N ALA A 108 16.78 7.15 8.41
CA ALA A 108 15.90 6.82 9.51
C ALA A 108 16.68 5.98 10.53
N ASN A 109 16.90 6.53 11.72
CA ASN A 109 17.78 5.91 12.71
C ASN A 109 17.12 4.79 13.52
N GLU A 110 15.79 4.64 13.42
CA GLU A 110 15.05 3.56 14.05
C GLU A 110 14.63 2.51 13.03
N LYS A 111 13.74 2.87 12.09
CA LYS A 111 13.23 1.95 11.06
C LYS A 111 12.45 2.66 9.96
N VAL A 112 12.28 1.95 8.85
CA VAL A 112 11.29 2.25 7.81
C VAL A 112 10.28 1.10 7.77
N SER A 113 9.00 1.42 7.68
CA SER A 113 7.95 0.42 7.64
C SER A 113 6.99 0.68 6.49
N ALA A 114 6.55 -0.39 5.85
CA ALA A 114 5.41 -0.39 4.94
C ALA A 114 4.16 -0.89 5.68
N PHE A 115 3.01 -0.29 5.40
CA PHE A 115 1.74 -0.68 6.00
C PHE A 115 0.57 -0.27 5.11
N PHE A 116 -0.59 -0.89 5.35
CA PHE A 116 -1.82 -0.53 4.65
C PHE A 116 -2.63 0.44 5.51
N ASP A 117 -3.16 1.50 4.91
CA ASP A 117 -3.85 2.57 5.64
C ASP A 117 -5.17 2.99 4.96
N ASN A 118 -5.84 3.98 5.55
CA ASN A 118 -6.99 4.69 4.99
C ASN A 118 -8.25 3.82 4.83
N MET A 119 -8.39 2.74 5.61
CA MET A 119 -9.56 1.85 5.58
C MET A 119 -10.33 1.83 6.90
N ASP A 120 -11.66 1.94 6.84
CA ASP A 120 -12.56 1.87 8.00
C ASP A 120 -12.27 0.60 8.85
N PRO A 121 -12.11 0.72 10.19
CA PRO A 121 -11.77 -0.42 11.05
C PRO A 121 -12.80 -1.56 11.05
N SER A 122 -14.05 -1.31 10.65
CA SER A 122 -15.09 -2.34 10.52
C SER A 122 -15.01 -3.15 9.22
N VAL A 123 -14.08 -2.81 8.33
CA VAL A 123 -13.81 -3.53 7.08
C VAL A 123 -12.57 -4.41 7.28
N ASP A 124 -12.77 -5.71 7.07
CA ASP A 124 -11.69 -6.68 7.01
C ASP A 124 -10.92 -6.51 5.69
N ILE A 125 -9.59 -6.59 5.78
CA ILE A 125 -8.69 -6.49 4.64
C ILE A 125 -8.08 -7.87 4.38
N ILE A 126 -8.14 -8.34 3.14
CA ILE A 126 -7.50 -9.58 2.71
C ILE A 126 -6.43 -9.23 1.69
N ILE A 127 -5.17 -9.53 1.99
CA ILE A 127 -3.99 -9.23 1.16
C ILE A 127 -3.43 -10.49 0.54
N ASN A 128 -3.06 -10.41 -0.72
CA ASN A 128 -2.31 -11.43 -1.46
C ASN A 128 -1.22 -10.78 -2.32
N ASP A 129 -0.19 -11.57 -2.67
CA ASP A 129 0.87 -11.22 -3.62
C ASP A 129 1.42 -9.77 -3.50
N ALA A 130 1.71 -9.34 -2.27
CA ALA A 130 2.25 -8.01 -2.00
C ALA A 130 3.75 -7.96 -2.34
N SER A 131 4.15 -6.96 -3.13
CA SER A 131 5.53 -6.80 -3.59
C SER A 131 5.97 -5.34 -3.68
N ILE A 132 7.26 -5.12 -3.41
CA ILE A 132 8.00 -3.89 -3.67
C ILE A 132 9.21 -4.29 -4.51
N THR A 133 9.34 -3.73 -5.71
CA THR A 133 10.38 -4.13 -6.67
C THR A 133 11.10 -2.92 -7.25
N PRO A 134 12.42 -2.97 -7.52
CA PRO A 134 13.11 -1.87 -8.19
C PRO A 134 12.51 -1.59 -9.57
N LEU A 135 12.20 -0.32 -9.83
CA LEU A 135 11.74 0.13 -11.14
C LEU A 135 12.97 0.54 -11.96
N SER A 136 13.33 -0.29 -12.94
CA SER A 136 14.46 -0.01 -13.83
C SER A 136 14.27 1.32 -14.57
N LEU A 137 15.30 2.17 -14.56
CA LEU A 137 15.39 3.38 -15.38
C LEU A 137 15.71 3.02 -16.84
N ASP A 138 14.91 2.16 -17.47
CA ASP A 138 15.01 2.00 -18.91
C ASP A 138 14.17 3.09 -19.60
N CYS A 139 14.83 4.18 -20.00
CA CYS A 139 14.19 5.27 -20.73
C CYS A 139 13.61 4.86 -22.09
N ASN A 140 13.85 3.62 -22.56
CA ASN A 140 13.21 3.06 -23.75
C ASN A 140 11.88 2.35 -23.43
N SER A 141 11.62 2.09 -22.15
CA SER A 141 10.34 1.60 -21.66
C SER A 141 9.42 2.79 -21.47
N LEU A 142 8.65 3.12 -22.52
CA LEU A 142 7.55 4.08 -22.43
C LEU A 142 6.67 3.71 -21.23
N ILE A 143 6.50 4.67 -20.31
CA ILE A 143 5.48 4.55 -19.27
C ILE A 143 4.12 4.49 -19.98
N LEU A 144 3.53 3.30 -20.00
CA LEU A 144 2.13 3.09 -20.32
C LEU A 144 1.32 3.61 -19.13
N ASN A 145 1.14 4.93 -19.05
CA ASN A 145 0.08 5.50 -18.24
C ASN A 145 -1.24 5.14 -18.95
N SER A 146 -1.93 4.14 -18.40
CA SER A 146 -3.23 3.67 -18.91
C SER A 146 -4.33 4.73 -18.80
N ASP A 147 -4.21 5.72 -17.91
CA ASP A 147 -5.36 6.51 -17.46
C ASP A 147 -5.22 8.03 -17.72
N PHE A 148 -4.82 8.41 -18.94
CA PHE A 148 -4.96 9.80 -19.43
C PHE A 148 -6.13 9.97 -20.43
N GLU A 149 -7.22 9.21 -20.26
CA GLU A 149 -8.50 9.41 -20.97
C GLU A 149 -9.62 9.77 -19.99
#